data_AF-A0AA43RP72-F1
#
_entry.id   AF-A0AA43RP72-F1
#
_cell.length_a   1.000
_cell.length_b   1.000
_cell.length_c   1.000
_cell.angle_alpha   90.00
_cell.angle_beta   90.00
_cell.angle_gamma   90.00
#
_symmetry.space_group_name_H-M   'P 1'
#
loop_
_entity.id
_entity.type
_entity.pdbx_description
1 polymer ?
#
loop_
_entity_poly.entity_id
_entity_poly.type
_entity_poly.pdbx_seq_one_letter_code
_entity_poly.pdbx_strand_id
1 'polypeptide(L)'
;KEVLESGYEIRKRHYRSPSCEGCPMKERCTKSEGNREVVVSLERLRYQNQAREILRSEEGYDLSVRRMTEPESVFGQLKNNRGFRRFLLRGMEKVTLEVGWLSLAHNLLKQAVMEQKSRAAILH
;
A
#
# COMPACT_ATOMS: atom_id res chain seq x y z
N LYS A 1 8.70 -18.70 17.09
CA LYS A 1 9.51 -17.67 16.41
C LYS A 1 9.57 -18.06 14.94
N GLU A 2 9.52 -17.11 14.04
CA GLU A 2 9.52 -17.35 12.59
C GLU A 2 10.51 -16.41 11.96
N VAL A 3 11.31 -16.89 11.00
CA VAL A 3 12.29 -16.09 10.26
C VAL A 3 11.81 -16.01 8.82
N LEU A 4 11.64 -14.79 8.32
CA LEU A 4 11.28 -14.56 6.92
C LEU A 4 12.49 -14.75 6.00
N GLU A 5 12.26 -14.94 4.70
CA GLU A 5 13.32 -14.96 3.67
C GLU A 5 14.17 -13.67 3.68
N SER A 6 13.61 -12.55 4.14
CA SER A 6 14.31 -11.28 4.33
C SER A 6 15.27 -11.25 5.53
N GLY A 7 15.36 -12.33 6.32
CA GLY A 7 16.15 -12.42 7.55
C GLY A 7 15.49 -11.79 8.78
N TYR A 8 14.28 -11.25 8.65
CA TYR A 8 13.56 -10.62 9.76
C TYR A 8 12.93 -11.67 10.70
N GLU A 9 13.18 -11.53 12.01
CA GLU A 9 12.60 -12.40 13.04
C GLU A 9 11.24 -11.90 13.53
N ILE A 10 10.21 -12.73 13.40
CA ILE A 10 8.87 -12.46 13.94
C ILE A 10 8.65 -13.29 15.22
N ARG A 11 8.36 -12.57 16.32
CA ARG A 11 7.90 -13.18 17.57
C ARG A 11 6.37 -13.22 17.60
N LYS A 12 5.82 -14.43 17.72
CA LYS A 12 4.38 -14.70 17.83
C LYS A 12 4.09 -15.33 19.20
N ARG A 13 3.01 -14.88 19.84
CA ARG A 13 2.44 -15.50 21.05
C ARG A 13 1.27 -16.39 20.63
N HIS A 14 1.24 -17.59 21.19
CA HIS A 14 0.20 -18.57 20.96
C HIS A 14 -0.65 -18.69 22.21
N TYR A 15 -1.93 -18.37 22.10
CA TYR A 15 -2.90 -18.52 23.17
C TYR A 15 -3.84 -19.64 22.78
N ARG A 16 -3.84 -20.73 23.56
CA ARG A 16 -4.63 -21.92 23.27
C ARG A 16 -5.51 -22.27 24.47
N SER A 17 -6.76 -22.65 24.21
CA SER A 17 -7.60 -23.22 25.26
C SER A 17 -7.06 -24.59 25.69
N PRO A 18 -7.16 -24.96 26.98
CA PRO A 18 -6.70 -26.27 27.45
C PRO A 18 -7.40 -27.44 26.75
N SER A 19 -8.73 -27.38 26.63
CA SER A 19 -9.52 -28.32 25.83
C SER A 19 -10.81 -27.66 25.35
N CYS A 20 -11.21 -27.99 24.12
CA CYS A 20 -12.53 -27.67 23.55
C CYS A 20 -13.40 -28.92 23.36
N GLU A 21 -12.98 -30.07 23.88
CA GLU A 21 -13.76 -31.31 23.80
C GLU A 21 -15.06 -31.19 24.58
N GLY A 22 -16.19 -31.56 23.95
CA GLY A 22 -17.52 -31.40 24.54
C GLY A 22 -17.96 -29.96 24.82
N CYS A 23 -17.21 -28.93 24.35
CA CYS A 23 -17.52 -27.54 24.67
C CYS A 23 -18.81 -27.10 23.94
N PRO A 24 -19.90 -26.75 24.67
CA PRO A 24 -21.19 -26.40 24.05
C PRO A 24 -21.13 -25.09 23.25
N MET A 25 -20.11 -24.27 23.49
CA MET A 25 -19.89 -23.00 22.78
C MET A 25 -18.93 -23.13 21.61
N LYS A 26 -18.40 -24.32 21.29
CA LYS A 26 -17.35 -24.50 20.28
C LYS A 26 -17.75 -23.90 18.93
N GLU A 27 -18.95 -24.23 18.45
CA GLU A 27 -19.48 -23.76 17.16
C GLU A 27 -19.56 -22.23 17.05
N ARG A 28 -19.88 -21.54 18.16
CA ARG A 28 -19.95 -20.07 18.21
C ARG A 28 -18.60 -19.41 18.51
N CYS A 29 -17.70 -20.14 19.15
CA CYS A 29 -16.43 -19.62 19.65
C CYS A 29 -15.31 -19.71 18.60
N THR A 30 -15.18 -20.82 17.86
CA THR A 30 -14.09 -21.04 16.90
C THR A 30 -14.50 -21.97 15.77
N LYS A 31 -13.91 -21.77 14.57
CA LYS A 31 -14.07 -22.70 13.43
C LYS A 31 -12.96 -23.74 13.35
N SER A 32 -12.04 -23.75 14.32
CA SER A 32 -10.94 -24.72 14.36
C SER A 32 -11.46 -26.12 14.67
N GLU A 33 -10.95 -27.13 13.96
CA GLU A 33 -11.27 -28.53 14.22
C GLU A 33 -10.87 -28.94 15.65
N GLY A 34 -9.71 -28.48 16.11
CA GLY A 34 -9.18 -28.69 17.46
C GLY A 34 -9.54 -27.59 18.46
N ASN A 35 -8.68 -27.42 19.46
CA ASN A 35 -8.78 -26.36 20.46
C ASN A 35 -8.69 -24.98 19.81
N ARG A 36 -9.38 -24.00 20.39
CA ARG A 36 -9.25 -22.60 19.97
C ARG A 36 -7.82 -22.16 20.19
N GLU A 37 -7.19 -21.68 19.12
CA GLU A 37 -5.88 -21.08 19.16
C GLU A 37 -5.91 -19.70 18.51
N VAL A 38 -5.28 -18.73 19.18
CA VAL A 38 -5.12 -17.36 18.70
C VAL A 38 -3.63 -17.07 18.67
N VAL A 39 -3.12 -16.74 17.49
CA VAL A 39 -1.71 -16.42 17.27
C VAL A 39 -1.57 -14.93 17.01
N VAL A 40 -0.79 -14.24 17.84
CA VAL A 40 -0.65 -12.78 17.78
C VAL A 40 0.81 -12.36 17.79
N SER A 41 1.19 -11.48 16.87
CA SER A 41 2.44 -10.72 16.98
C SER A 41 2.13 -9.35 17.56
N LEU A 42 2.60 -9.09 18.78
CA LEU A 42 2.39 -7.80 19.46
C LEU A 42 3.10 -6.65 18.74
N GLU A 43 4.26 -6.94 18.17
CA GLU A 43 5.02 -5.97 17.38
C GLU A 43 4.27 -5.57 16.11
N ARG A 44 3.71 -6.55 15.38
CA ARG A 44 2.85 -6.26 14.23
C ARG A 44 1.64 -5.41 14.62
N LEU A 45 0.98 -5.73 15.74
CA LEU A 45 -0.16 -4.94 16.23
C LEU A 45 0.25 -3.50 16.55
N ARG A 46 1.41 -3.30 17.20
CA ARG A 46 1.96 -1.97 17.48
C ARG A 46 2.15 -1.16 16.20
N TYR A 47 2.82 -1.72 15.20
CA TYR A 47 3.04 -1.04 13.93
C TYR A 47 1.74 -0.72 13.18
N GLN A 48 0.77 -1.65 13.20
CA GLN A 48 -0.53 -1.41 12.60
C GLN A 48 -1.30 -0.28 13.30
N ASN A 49 -1.21 -0.19 14.62
CA ASN A 49 -1.83 0.88 15.39
C ASN A 49 -1.15 2.22 15.09
N GLN A 50 0.18 2.27 15.08
CA GLN A 50 0.94 3.48 14.73
C GLN A 50 0.60 3.96 13.31
N ALA A 51 0.57 3.06 12.33
CA ALA A 51 0.18 3.40 10.96
C ALA A 51 -1.26 3.93 10.90
N ARG A 52 -2.18 3.34 11.68
CA ARG A 52 -3.57 3.80 11.76
C ARG A 52 -3.69 5.19 12.40
N GLU A 53 -2.91 5.48 13.42
CA GLU A 53 -2.85 6.80 14.06
C GLU A 53 -2.32 7.85 13.08
N ILE A 54 -1.24 7.55 12.36
CA ILE A 54 -0.69 8.43 11.32
C ILE A 54 -1.72 8.69 10.23
N LEU A 55 -2.41 7.66 9.73
CA LEU A 55 -3.41 7.83 8.68
C LEU A 55 -4.67 8.56 9.14
N ARG A 56 -4.94 8.60 10.45
CA ARG A 56 -6.09 9.31 11.05
C ARG A 56 -5.75 10.70 11.55
N SER A 57 -4.48 11.10 11.55
CA SER A 57 -4.11 12.48 11.85
C SER A 57 -4.66 13.41 10.77
N GLU A 58 -4.81 14.69 11.10
CA GLU A 58 -5.24 15.72 10.14
C GLU A 58 -4.29 15.75 8.93
N GLU A 59 -2.98 15.74 9.17
CA GLU A 59 -1.97 15.67 8.12
C GLU A 59 -2.11 14.39 7.26
N GLY A 60 -2.34 13.23 7.88
CA GLY A 60 -2.53 11.97 7.18
C GLY A 60 -3.78 11.95 6.32
N TYR A 61 -4.86 12.55 6.81
CA TYR A 61 -6.09 12.74 6.06
C TYR A 61 -5.87 13.65 4.86
N ASP A 62 -5.24 14.82 5.05
CA ASP A 62 -4.94 15.77 3.98
C ASP A 62 -4.07 15.16 2.88
N LEU A 63 -3.03 14.41 3.27
CA LEU A 63 -2.19 13.68 2.33
C LEU A 63 -2.97 12.61 1.57
N SER A 64 -3.89 11.90 2.23
CA SER A 64 -4.76 10.91 1.59
C SER A 64 -5.69 11.55 0.56
N VAL A 65 -6.28 12.70 0.88
CA VAL A 65 -7.14 13.46 -0.04
C VAL A 65 -6.34 13.93 -1.25
N ARG A 66 -5.15 14.49 -1.05
CA ARG A 66 -4.26 14.90 -2.16
C ARG A 66 -3.89 13.71 -3.06
N ARG A 67 -3.57 12.56 -2.46
CA ARG A 67 -3.25 11.31 -3.18
C ARG A 67 -4.45 10.78 -3.97
N MET A 68 -5.68 11.09 -3.62
CA MET A 68 -6.85 10.67 -4.40
C MET A 68 -6.94 11.44 -5.73
N THR A 69 -6.63 12.74 -5.72
CA THR A 69 -6.71 13.61 -6.89
C THR A 69 -5.51 13.48 -7.82
N GLU A 70 -4.31 13.24 -7.28
CA GLU A 70 -3.09 13.17 -8.08
C GLU A 70 -3.13 12.10 -9.20
N PRO A 71 -3.52 10.84 -8.95
CA PRO A 71 -3.59 9.80 -9.98
C PRO A 71 -4.51 10.18 -11.14
N GLU A 72 -5.65 10.79 -10.87
CA GLU A 72 -6.60 11.22 -11.90
C GLU A 72 -5.96 12.24 -12.84
N SER A 73 -5.23 13.20 -12.28
CA SER A 73 -4.49 14.19 -13.08
C SER A 73 -3.43 13.54 -13.97
N VAL A 74 -2.71 12.53 -13.46
CA VAL A 74 -1.69 11.78 -14.22
C VAL A 74 -2.35 11.02 -15.37
N PHE A 75 -3.43 10.30 -15.11
CA PHE A 75 -4.16 9.56 -16.15
C PHE A 75 -4.80 10.49 -17.17
N GLY A 76 -5.32 11.64 -16.75
CA GLY A 76 -5.83 12.68 -17.65
C GLY A 76 -4.74 13.22 -18.58
N GLN A 77 -3.56 13.53 -18.03
CA GLN A 77 -2.40 13.98 -18.81
C GLN A 77 -1.95 12.92 -19.83
N LEU A 78 -1.84 11.66 -19.41
CA LEU A 78 -1.43 10.57 -20.29
C LEU A 78 -2.45 10.34 -21.41
N LYS A 79 -3.74 10.25 -21.06
CA LYS A 79 -4.80 9.87 -21.99
C LYS A 79 -5.25 11.02 -22.89
N ASN A 80 -5.58 12.18 -22.31
CA ASN A 80 -6.20 13.29 -23.04
C ASN A 80 -5.16 14.22 -23.65
N ASN A 81 -4.13 14.61 -22.88
CA ASN A 81 -3.15 15.58 -23.37
C ASN A 81 -2.08 14.93 -24.26
N ARG A 82 -1.72 13.68 -23.98
CA ARG A 82 -0.67 12.95 -24.71
C ARG A 82 -1.20 11.85 -25.62
N GLY A 83 -2.53 11.69 -25.70
CA GLY A 83 -3.18 10.79 -26.64
C GLY A 83 -2.91 9.30 -26.40
N PHE A 84 -2.43 8.90 -25.22
CA PHE A 84 -2.21 7.49 -24.92
C PHE A 84 -3.57 6.77 -24.74
N ARG A 85 -3.99 6.01 -25.77
CA ARG A 85 -5.28 5.28 -25.77
C ARG A 85 -5.14 3.77 -25.72
N ARG A 86 -4.00 3.21 -26.14
CA ARG A 86 -3.73 1.77 -26.19
C ARG A 86 -2.24 1.47 -26.05
N PHE A 87 -1.92 0.33 -25.48
CA PHE A 87 -0.58 -0.24 -25.51
C PHE A 87 -0.23 -0.70 -26.94
N LEU A 88 1.04 -0.59 -27.32
CA LEU A 88 1.51 -1.01 -28.65
C LEU A 88 1.98 -2.47 -28.63
N LEU A 89 2.58 -2.89 -27.52
CA LEU A 89 3.08 -4.23 -27.28
C LEU A 89 2.04 -5.09 -26.54
N ARG A 90 2.23 -6.41 -26.62
CA ARG A 90 1.38 -7.42 -25.95
C ARG A 90 2.21 -8.26 -25.00
N GLY A 91 1.57 -8.73 -23.93
CA GLY A 91 2.20 -9.51 -22.85
C GLY A 91 2.63 -8.61 -21.69
N MET A 92 2.51 -9.14 -20.47
CA MET A 92 2.70 -8.37 -19.23
C MET A 92 4.07 -7.69 -19.17
N GLU A 93 5.15 -8.41 -19.45
CA GLU A 93 6.51 -7.87 -19.39
C GLU A 93 6.69 -6.63 -20.29
N LYS A 94 6.21 -6.71 -21.53
CA LYS A 94 6.35 -5.62 -22.51
C LYS A 94 5.43 -4.45 -22.19
N VAL A 95 4.22 -4.71 -21.74
CA VAL A 95 3.28 -3.68 -21.28
C VAL A 95 3.83 -2.94 -20.06
N THR A 96 4.45 -3.66 -19.12
CA THR A 96 5.12 -3.05 -17.96
C THR A 96 6.24 -2.08 -18.40
N LEU A 97 7.01 -2.44 -19.43
CA LEU A 97 8.03 -1.55 -20.00
C LEU A 97 7.38 -0.27 -20.57
N GLU A 98 6.29 -0.38 -21.33
CA GLU A 98 5.57 0.79 -21.87
C GLU A 98 5.06 1.71 -20.77
N VAL A 99 4.47 1.15 -19.71
CA VAL A 99 4.04 1.93 -18.54
C VAL A 99 5.23 2.64 -17.89
N GLY A 100 6.36 1.94 -17.75
CA GLY A 100 7.59 2.51 -17.21
C GLY A 100 8.08 3.72 -18.00
N TRP A 101 8.11 3.63 -19.33
CA TRP A 101 8.48 4.75 -20.20
C TRP A 101 7.50 5.93 -20.10
N LEU A 102 6.20 5.66 -20.07
CA LEU A 102 5.17 6.70 -19.91
C LEU A 102 5.30 7.42 -18.57
N SER A 103 5.53 6.67 -17.48
CA SER A 103 5.76 7.21 -16.15
C SER A 103 7.05 8.05 -16.09
N LEU A 104 8.14 7.57 -16.69
CA LEU A 104 9.40 8.32 -16.75
C LEU A 104 9.22 9.64 -17.50
N ALA A 105 8.64 9.60 -18.70
CA ALA A 105 8.37 10.81 -19.48
C ALA A 105 7.45 11.78 -18.71
N HIS A 106 6.44 11.27 -18.01
CA HIS A 106 5.59 12.10 -17.15
C HIS A 106 6.36 12.79 -16.03
N ASN A 107 7.21 12.05 -15.32
CA ASN A 107 7.98 12.58 -14.20
C ASN A 107 9.00 13.64 -14.66
N LEU A 108 9.71 13.39 -15.77
CA LEU A 108 10.66 14.36 -16.34
C LEU A 108 9.97 15.66 -16.75
N LEU A 109 8.80 15.57 -17.40
CA LEU A 109 8.02 16.76 -17.76
C LEU A 109 7.53 17.51 -16.51
N LYS A 110 7.08 16.80 -15.48
CA LYS A 110 6.67 17.42 -14.22
C LYS A 110 7.84 18.14 -13.56
N GLN A 111 9.02 17.53 -13.53
CA GLN A 111 10.24 18.14 -12.98
C GLN A 111 10.63 19.41 -13.75
N ALA A 112 10.61 19.38 -15.08
CA ALA A 112 10.94 20.55 -15.90
C ALA A 112 10.00 21.74 -15.62
N VAL A 113 8.69 21.47 -15.46
CA VAL A 113 7.71 22.51 -15.10
C VAL A 113 7.97 23.07 -13.70
N MET A 114 8.32 22.22 -12.73
CA MET A 114 8.66 22.66 -11.37
C MET A 114 9.92 23.53 -11.36
N GLU A 115 10.94 23.18 -12.14
CA GLU A 115 12.17 23.95 -12.28
C GLU A 115 11.94 25.31 -12.94
N GLN A 116 11.07 25.38 -13.96
CA GLN A 116 10.67 26.66 -14.55
C GLN A 116 9.97 27.56 -13.54
N LYS A 117 9.05 27.00 -12.73
CA LYS A 117 8.34 27.74 -11.69
C LYS A 117 9.28 28.26 -10.60
N SER A 118 10.22 27.42 -10.13
CA SER A 118 11.19 27.85 -9.12
C SER A 118 12.11 28.95 -9.65
N ARG A 119 12.58 28.84 -10.89
CA ARG A 119 13.39 29.89 -11.54
C ARG A 119 12.61 31.20 -11.69
N ALA A 120 11.35 31.15 -12.11
CA ALA A 120 10.50 32.32 -12.21
C ALA A 120 10.26 33.00 -10.84
N ALA A 121 10.12 32.21 -9.78
CA ALA A 121 9.93 32.71 -8.42
C ALA A 121 11.19 33.34 -7.79
N ILE A 122 12.38 33.08 -8.34
CA ILE A 122 13.65 33.70 -7.91
C ILE A 122 13.94 35.00 -8.67
N LEU A 123 13.36 35.15 -9.87
CA LEU A 123 13.53 36.33 -10.74
C LEU A 123 12.52 37.45 -10.45
N HIS A 124 11.55 37.21 -9.57
CA HIS A 124 10.59 38.18 -9.04
C HIS A 124 10.82 38.38 -7.55
#